data_AF-I0YLJ8-F1
#
_entry.id   AF-I0YLJ8-F1
#
_cell.length_a   1.000
_cell.length_b   1.000
_cell.length_c   1.000
_cell.angle_alpha   90.00
_cell.angle_beta   90.00
_cell.angle_gamma   90.00
#
_symmetry.space_group_name_H-M   'P 1'
#
loop_
_entity.id
_entity.type
_entity.pdbx_description
1 polymer ?
#
loop_
_entity_poly.entity_id
_entity_poly.type
_entity_poly.pdbx_seq_one_letter_code
_entity_poly.pdbx_strand_id
1 'polypeptide(L)'
;MQRLWRVPFYWGQGGPAQVTLTVTNLLTTLRVQAGSDGNLQIPAAVKANISSGEGLCMETTQSRYGGNGPALPAFNYASSGDDWTGECKTGKQQSPIDLPEKDSSSLGGIPGNHLIRFGSVTATSNAVLRLEIDEVEVLSANWTTKDFLIPVCGGDNIGCLESAPDAPVEYMNASIVNLHFHANSEHTREGALYGAEAHLVTKLMINGQKRLVVFGTWMDVAKNQTNELFKSLQPYINDTNVASVGAVCSAVPDDVVFNIETLFPASKSYYAYRGSLTTPPCTEGVTWIVFTKTVPMSTLQLKSLYKSNAYTSQPCANVTTNSLCNVLGARTNNRMMQPLNDRTIKIGNMGPTPN
;
A
#
# COMPACT_ATOMS: atom_id res chain seq x y z
N MET A 1 19.72 26.10 1.97
CA MET A 1 19.84 24.71 2.45
C MET A 1 19.53 23.76 1.30
N GLN A 2 20.45 22.87 0.93
CA GLN A 2 20.23 21.89 -0.13
C GLN A 2 19.16 20.87 0.31
N ARG A 3 17.98 20.88 -0.31
CA ARG A 3 16.95 19.85 -0.09
C ARG A 3 17.32 18.60 -0.90
N LEU A 4 17.42 17.46 -0.22
CA LEU A 4 17.65 16.11 -0.78
C LEU A 4 16.29 15.45 -0.99
N TRP A 5 15.98 15.06 -2.22
CA TRP A 5 14.81 14.25 -2.54
C TRP A 5 15.20 12.78 -2.42
N ARG A 6 14.49 12.02 -1.58
CA ARG A 6 14.76 10.60 -1.36
C ARG A 6 13.77 9.79 -2.18
N VAL A 7 14.25 9.12 -3.22
CA VAL A 7 13.52 8.03 -3.86
C VAL A 7 14.20 6.74 -3.37
N PRO A 8 13.58 5.95 -2.48
CA PRO A 8 14.19 4.71 -2.01
C PRO A 8 14.23 3.70 -3.15
N PHE A 9 15.43 3.28 -3.54
CA PHE A 9 15.65 2.14 -4.45
C PHE A 9 15.94 0.88 -3.64
N TYR A 10 15.28 -0.23 -3.97
CA TYR A 10 15.67 -1.55 -3.48
C TYR A 10 16.76 -2.12 -4.40
N TRP A 11 17.99 -2.16 -3.90
CA TRP A 11 19.11 -2.77 -4.62
C TRP A 11 19.06 -4.29 -4.50
N GLY A 12 18.83 -4.98 -5.62
CA GLY A 12 19.37 -6.32 -5.80
C GLY A 12 20.90 -6.24 -5.80
N GLN A 13 21.57 -7.26 -5.27
CA GLN A 13 23.03 -7.29 -5.09
C GLN A 13 23.79 -7.00 -6.40
N GLY A 14 24.24 -5.77 -6.60
CA GLY A 14 25.03 -5.42 -7.79
C GLY A 14 25.23 -3.93 -8.02
N GLY A 15 26.22 -3.33 -7.34
CA GLY A 15 26.94 -2.09 -7.74
C GLY A 15 26.13 -0.80 -8.01
N PRO A 16 26.82 0.34 -8.21
CA PRO A 16 26.15 1.60 -8.51
C PRO A 16 25.59 1.59 -9.95
N ALA A 17 24.26 1.54 -10.09
CA ALA A 17 23.59 1.69 -11.39
C ALA A 17 23.57 3.17 -11.82
N GLN A 18 23.83 3.44 -13.11
CA GLN A 18 23.51 4.73 -13.70
C GLN A 18 22.01 4.79 -13.97
N VAL A 19 21.32 5.81 -13.44
CA VAL A 19 19.89 6.03 -13.65
C VAL A 19 19.72 7.14 -14.68
N THR A 20 19.02 6.85 -15.77
CA THR A 20 18.65 7.88 -16.75
C THR A 20 17.29 8.44 -16.34
N LEU A 21 17.24 9.74 -16.03
CA LEU A 21 15.99 10.47 -15.76
C LEU A 21 15.54 11.13 -17.06
N THR A 22 14.34 10.82 -17.51
CA THR A 22 13.66 11.58 -18.56
C THR A 22 12.70 12.57 -17.91
N VAL A 23 12.87 13.86 -18.19
CA VAL A 23 11.92 14.90 -17.77
C VAL A 23 11.00 15.20 -18.94
N THR A 24 9.78 14.66 -18.90
CA THR A 24 8.85 14.63 -20.04
C THR A 24 8.42 16.02 -20.50
N ASN A 25 8.29 17.00 -19.59
CA ASN A 25 7.85 18.36 -19.93
C ASN A 25 8.95 19.27 -20.50
N LEU A 26 10.23 18.87 -20.42
CA LEU A 26 11.35 19.71 -20.89
C LEU A 26 12.06 19.15 -22.12
N LEU A 27 11.62 18.01 -22.67
CA LEU A 27 12.35 17.27 -23.70
C LEU A 27 13.84 17.07 -23.34
N THR A 28 14.17 17.05 -22.04
CA THR A 28 15.54 16.99 -21.55
C THR A 28 15.76 15.67 -20.82
N THR A 29 16.74 14.88 -21.28
CA THR A 29 17.20 13.68 -20.58
C THR A 29 18.37 14.05 -19.68
N LEU A 30 18.25 13.78 -18.39
CA LEU A 30 19.31 13.98 -17.40
C LEU A 30 19.83 12.63 -16.93
N ARG A 31 21.12 12.39 -17.10
CA ARG A 31 21.78 11.23 -16.50
C ARG A 31 22.21 11.60 -15.09
N VAL A 32 21.78 10.83 -14.11
CA VAL A 32 22.19 11.01 -12.71
C VAL A 32 22.76 9.69 -12.18
N GLN A 33 23.77 9.81 -11.34
CA GLN A 33 24.30 8.66 -10.62
C GLN A 33 23.61 8.58 -9.26
N ALA A 34 23.13 7.38 -8.92
CA ALA A 34 22.76 7.08 -7.55
C ALA A 34 24.02 6.98 -6.70
N GLY A 35 24.01 7.61 -5.53
CA GLY A 35 25.04 7.45 -4.51
C GLY A 35 25.06 6.03 -3.96
N SER A 36 26.15 5.67 -3.26
CA SER A 36 26.32 4.37 -2.60
C SER A 36 25.29 4.09 -1.49
N ASP A 37 24.55 5.12 -1.08
CA ASP A 37 23.44 5.09 -0.12
C ASP A 37 22.06 4.97 -0.80
N GLY A 38 22.02 4.84 -2.13
CA GLY A 38 20.78 4.82 -2.93
C GLY A 38 20.18 6.21 -3.18
N ASN A 39 20.83 7.31 -2.77
CA ASN A 39 20.31 8.65 -2.99
C ASN A 39 20.66 9.18 -4.39
N LEU A 40 19.67 9.70 -5.12
CA LEU A 40 19.89 10.40 -6.39
C LEU A 40 20.37 11.84 -6.15
N GLN A 41 21.53 12.19 -6.68
CA GLN A 41 22.02 13.58 -6.69
C GLN A 41 21.42 14.35 -7.86
N ILE A 42 20.28 15.01 -7.63
CA ILE A 42 19.59 15.80 -8.66
C ILE A 42 20.29 17.19 -8.82
N PRO A 43 20.72 17.59 -10.03
CA PRO A 43 21.33 18.90 -10.27
C PRO A 43 20.41 20.09 -9.93
N ALA A 44 20.99 21.21 -9.48
CA ALA A 44 20.24 22.38 -9.01
C ALA A 44 19.29 22.99 -10.06
N ALA A 45 19.64 22.93 -11.35
CA ALA A 45 18.80 23.44 -12.45
C ALA A 45 17.47 22.67 -12.60
N VAL A 46 17.46 21.38 -12.26
CA VAL A 46 16.26 20.52 -12.30
C VAL A 46 15.35 20.81 -11.11
N LYS A 47 15.94 21.19 -9.96
CA LYS A 47 15.20 21.57 -8.74
C LYS A 47 14.34 22.81 -8.92
N ALA A 48 14.74 23.74 -9.78
CA ALA A 48 13.97 24.95 -10.07
C ALA A 48 12.68 24.67 -10.87
N ASN A 49 12.69 23.65 -11.73
CA ASN A 49 11.51 23.24 -12.49
C ASN A 49 10.57 22.30 -11.70
N ILE A 50 11.08 21.63 -10.64
CA ILE A 50 10.25 20.93 -9.66
C ILE A 50 9.38 21.93 -8.87
N SER A 51 9.93 23.12 -8.55
CA SER A 51 9.22 24.14 -7.75
C SER A 51 8.16 24.94 -8.50
N SER A 52 8.04 24.82 -9.83
CA SER A 52 7.06 25.56 -10.64
C SER A 52 5.70 24.84 -10.80
N GLY A 53 5.50 23.70 -10.12
CA GLY A 53 4.21 23.00 -10.12
C GLY A 53 3.91 22.16 -11.37
N GLU A 54 4.87 22.02 -12.27
CA GLU A 54 4.77 21.09 -13.40
C GLU A 54 5.17 19.69 -12.92
N GLY A 55 4.19 18.79 -12.81
CA GLY A 55 4.38 17.42 -12.36
C GLY A 55 5.51 16.73 -13.14
N LEU A 56 6.52 16.23 -12.41
CA LEU A 56 7.61 15.45 -12.98
C LEU A 56 7.32 13.96 -12.83
N CYS A 57 7.14 13.29 -13.96
CA CYS A 57 7.25 11.83 -14.02
C CYS A 57 8.72 11.46 -14.21
N MET A 58 9.31 10.79 -13.24
CA MET A 58 10.64 10.19 -13.38
C MET A 58 10.47 8.79 -13.95
N GLU A 59 10.71 8.65 -15.25
CA GLU A 59 10.90 7.34 -15.85
C GLU A 59 12.30 6.84 -15.48
N THR A 60 12.38 5.74 -14.74
CA THR A 60 13.64 4.98 -14.67
C THR A 60 13.75 4.15 -15.94
N THR A 61 14.28 4.76 -17.01
CA THR A 61 14.78 3.96 -18.12
C THR A 61 16.12 3.37 -17.71
N GLN A 62 16.12 2.09 -17.32
CA GLN A 62 17.37 1.32 -17.43
C GLN A 62 17.73 1.37 -18.92
N SER A 63 18.86 2.01 -19.24
CA SER A 63 19.15 2.44 -20.60
C SER A 63 19.22 1.24 -21.55
N ARG A 64 18.46 1.33 -22.64
CA ARG A 64 18.63 0.47 -23.82
C ARG A 64 20.03 0.69 -24.39
N TYR A 65 20.94 -0.21 -24.07
CA TYR A 65 22.11 -0.50 -24.89
C TYR A 65 22.17 -2.02 -25.05
N GLY A 66 21.78 -2.49 -26.24
CA GLY A 66 21.93 -3.86 -26.77
C GLY A 66 22.06 -5.02 -25.76
N GLY A 67 20.96 -5.71 -25.50
CA GLY A 67 20.91 -6.97 -24.76
C GLY A 67 19.74 -6.99 -23.79
N ASN A 68 18.85 -8.00 -23.92
CA ASN A 68 17.70 -8.37 -23.09
C ASN A 68 16.98 -7.23 -22.34
N GLY A 69 15.69 -7.02 -22.64
CA GLY A 69 14.84 -6.00 -22.02
C GLY A 69 14.89 -5.98 -20.48
N PRO A 70 14.37 -4.91 -19.84
CA PRO A 70 14.45 -4.76 -18.38
C PRO A 70 14.05 -6.08 -17.72
N ALA A 71 14.87 -6.54 -16.78
CA ALA A 71 14.54 -7.72 -16.00
C ALA A 71 13.10 -7.51 -15.50
N LEU A 72 12.21 -8.43 -15.87
CA LEU A 72 10.84 -8.39 -15.38
C LEU A 72 10.88 -8.26 -13.86
N PRO A 73 9.95 -7.52 -13.24
CA PRO A 73 9.88 -7.45 -11.78
C PRO A 73 9.90 -8.88 -11.22
N ALA A 74 10.51 -9.04 -10.04
CA ALA A 74 10.71 -10.34 -9.42
C ALA A 74 9.40 -11.14 -9.23
N PHE A 75 8.25 -10.45 -9.27
CA PHE A 75 6.91 -11.01 -9.31
C PHE A 75 5.96 -10.09 -10.10
N ASN A 76 4.77 -10.58 -10.42
CA ASN A 76 3.64 -9.82 -10.96
C ASN A 76 2.31 -10.46 -10.51
N TYR A 77 1.17 -9.89 -10.91
CA TYR A 77 -0.17 -10.39 -10.57
C TYR A 77 -0.85 -11.22 -11.67
N ALA A 78 -0.13 -11.72 -12.68
CA ALA A 78 -0.73 -12.50 -13.78
C ALA A 78 -1.48 -13.75 -13.30
N SER A 79 -0.98 -14.39 -12.24
CA SER A 79 -1.60 -15.54 -11.58
C SER A 79 -2.15 -15.17 -10.19
N SER A 80 -2.34 -13.87 -9.91
CA SER A 80 -2.79 -13.36 -8.60
C SER A 80 -1.98 -13.95 -7.42
N GLY A 81 -0.68 -14.18 -7.61
CA GLY A 81 0.24 -14.69 -6.60
C GLY A 81 0.22 -16.20 -6.35
N ASP A 82 -0.54 -16.99 -7.11
CA ASP A 82 -0.50 -18.47 -7.04
C ASP A 82 0.85 -19.05 -7.51
N ASP A 83 1.53 -18.33 -8.40
CA ASP A 83 2.85 -18.68 -8.94
C ASP A 83 4.02 -18.16 -8.09
N TRP A 84 3.76 -17.38 -7.04
CA TRP A 84 4.81 -16.87 -6.17
C TRP A 84 5.44 -18.00 -5.33
N THR A 85 6.73 -17.87 -5.06
CA THR A 85 7.55 -18.90 -4.39
C THR A 85 8.04 -18.45 -3.02
N GLY A 86 8.78 -19.32 -2.31
CA GLY A 86 9.30 -19.02 -0.98
C GLY A 86 8.21 -18.98 0.09
N GLU A 87 8.33 -18.04 1.03
CA GLU A 87 7.40 -17.89 2.15
C GLU A 87 5.96 -17.64 1.68
N CYS A 88 5.78 -16.99 0.52
CA CYS A 88 4.47 -16.82 -0.12
C CYS A 88 3.71 -18.15 -0.31
N LYS A 89 4.43 -19.25 -0.56
CA LYS A 89 3.84 -20.57 -0.82
C LYS A 89 3.85 -21.49 0.40
N THR A 90 4.85 -21.35 1.27
CA THR A 90 5.07 -22.28 2.38
C THR A 90 4.64 -21.73 3.74
N GLY A 91 4.37 -20.43 3.85
CA GLY A 91 3.92 -19.79 5.07
C GLY A 91 2.58 -20.33 5.56
N LYS A 92 2.35 -20.28 6.87
CA LYS A 92 1.13 -20.73 7.55
C LYS A 92 0.25 -19.58 8.05
N GLN A 93 0.77 -18.37 8.07
CA GLN A 93 0.07 -17.15 8.47
C GLN A 93 0.02 -16.16 7.31
N GLN A 94 -0.26 -16.66 6.11
CA GLN A 94 -0.31 -15.85 4.90
C GLN A 94 -1.58 -15.01 4.82
N SER A 95 -1.49 -13.85 4.17
CA SER A 95 -2.58 -12.92 3.89
C SER A 95 -2.72 -12.70 2.37
N PRO A 96 -3.91 -12.36 1.85
CA PRO A 96 -5.16 -12.07 2.56
C PRO A 96 -5.94 -13.33 2.98
N ILE A 97 -6.98 -13.17 3.81
CA ILE A 97 -7.86 -14.26 4.28
C ILE A 97 -9.34 -13.89 4.14
N ASP A 98 -10.21 -14.91 4.11
CA ASP A 98 -11.66 -14.70 4.01
C ASP A 98 -12.17 -14.38 5.41
N LEU A 99 -12.85 -13.24 5.53
CA LEU A 99 -13.34 -12.75 6.81
C LEU A 99 -14.78 -13.22 7.00
N PRO A 100 -15.14 -13.73 8.19
CA PRO A 100 -16.50 -14.17 8.45
C PRO A 100 -17.45 -12.96 8.55
N GLU A 101 -18.75 -13.21 8.57
CA GLU A 101 -19.73 -12.18 8.89
C GLU A 101 -19.42 -11.49 10.22
N LYS A 102 -19.68 -10.17 10.28
CA LYS A 102 -19.23 -9.35 11.43
C LYS A 102 -19.89 -9.75 12.76
N ASP A 103 -21.07 -10.35 12.68
CA ASP A 103 -21.85 -10.80 13.84
C ASP A 103 -21.71 -12.32 14.05
N SER A 104 -20.73 -12.97 13.37
CA SER A 104 -20.45 -14.40 13.51
C SER A 104 -20.11 -14.76 14.96
N SER A 105 -20.74 -15.81 15.47
CA SER A 105 -20.48 -16.36 16.82
C SER A 105 -19.07 -16.94 16.98
N SER A 106 -18.35 -17.18 15.87
CA SER A 106 -16.95 -17.63 15.88
C SER A 106 -15.96 -16.51 16.21
N LEU A 107 -16.38 -15.23 16.20
CA LEU A 107 -15.51 -14.11 16.46
C LEU A 107 -15.35 -13.85 17.96
N GLY A 108 -14.12 -14.01 18.45
CA GLY A 108 -13.76 -13.56 19.79
C GLY A 108 -13.70 -12.03 19.87
N GLY A 109 -14.17 -11.46 20.97
CA GLY A 109 -14.02 -10.02 21.23
C GLY A 109 -12.58 -9.63 21.59
N ILE A 110 -12.18 -8.41 21.21
CA ILE A 110 -10.94 -7.79 21.70
C ILE A 110 -11.22 -7.07 23.03
N PRO A 111 -10.44 -7.31 24.10
CA PRO A 111 -10.58 -6.60 25.36
C PRO A 111 -10.50 -5.09 25.20
N GLY A 112 -11.28 -4.33 25.98
CA GLY A 112 -11.38 -2.88 25.86
C GLY A 112 -10.04 -2.13 26.01
N ASN A 113 -9.16 -2.63 26.88
CA ASN A 113 -7.81 -2.10 27.07
C ASN A 113 -6.86 -2.47 25.91
N HIS A 114 -7.22 -3.41 25.03
CA HIS A 114 -6.45 -3.81 23.84
C HIS A 114 -7.02 -3.20 22.55
N LEU A 115 -7.92 -2.22 22.63
CA LEU A 115 -8.45 -1.58 21.44
C LEU A 115 -7.48 -0.50 20.94
N ILE A 116 -7.20 -0.50 19.63
CA ILE A 116 -6.48 0.59 18.96
C ILE A 116 -7.23 1.90 19.20
N ARG A 117 -6.49 2.96 19.50
CA ARG A 117 -7.04 4.31 19.60
C ARG A 117 -6.63 5.08 18.36
N PHE A 118 -7.62 5.70 17.75
CA PHE A 118 -7.46 6.37 16.47
C PHE A 118 -7.91 7.81 16.62
N GLY A 119 -6.95 8.74 16.56
CA GLY A 119 -7.24 10.17 16.40
C GLY A 119 -7.30 10.58 14.94
N SER A 120 -6.40 11.45 14.52
CA SER A 120 -6.35 11.97 13.14
C SER A 120 -5.09 11.54 12.41
N VAL A 121 -5.24 11.33 11.10
CA VAL A 121 -4.11 11.08 10.19
C VAL A 121 -4.27 12.01 9.01
N THR A 122 -3.29 12.90 8.84
CA THR A 122 -3.21 13.78 7.68
C THR A 122 -1.88 13.59 6.97
N ALA A 123 -1.90 13.75 5.64
CA ALA A 123 -0.70 13.84 4.85
C ALA A 123 -0.69 15.23 4.18
N THR A 124 0.40 15.98 4.39
CA THR A 124 0.63 17.29 3.79
C THR A 124 1.92 17.24 2.98
N SER A 125 2.05 18.04 1.91
CA SER A 125 3.31 18.43 1.25
C SER A 125 4.29 17.31 0.81
N ASN A 126 4.89 17.43 -0.39
CA ASN A 126 5.93 16.49 -0.87
C ASN A 126 5.50 15.02 -0.91
N ALA A 127 4.22 14.73 -1.14
CA ALA A 127 3.83 13.35 -1.34
C ALA A 127 4.46 12.84 -2.65
N VAL A 128 5.13 11.70 -2.56
CA VAL A 128 5.69 11.01 -3.72
C VAL A 128 4.72 9.89 -4.05
N LEU A 129 4.07 10.02 -5.19
CA LEU A 129 3.25 8.97 -5.74
C LEU A 129 4.13 8.07 -6.61
N ARG A 130 3.97 6.77 -6.43
CA ARG A 130 4.54 5.74 -7.30
C ARG A 130 3.38 5.04 -7.98
N LEU A 131 3.43 5.05 -9.30
CA LEU A 131 2.55 4.28 -10.13
C LEU A 131 3.40 3.12 -10.65
N GLU A 132 3.44 2.04 -9.88
CA GLU A 132 4.02 0.79 -10.38
C GLU A 132 3.09 0.20 -11.44
N ILE A 133 3.61 -0.74 -12.23
CA ILE A 133 2.84 -1.49 -13.23
C ILE A 133 1.50 -2.00 -12.65
N ASP A 134 1.53 -2.40 -11.38
CA ASP A 134 0.45 -3.11 -10.73
C ASP A 134 0.05 -2.44 -9.40
N GLU A 135 0.43 -1.19 -9.10
CA GLU A 135 0.07 -0.59 -7.81
C GLU A 135 0.10 0.95 -7.83
N VAL A 136 -0.93 1.56 -7.25
CA VAL A 136 -0.90 2.97 -6.87
C VAL A 136 -0.43 3.05 -5.42
N GLU A 137 0.75 3.62 -5.20
CA GLU A 137 1.37 3.73 -3.89
C GLU A 137 1.72 5.19 -3.57
N VAL A 138 1.35 5.64 -2.39
CA VAL A 138 1.87 6.86 -1.76
C VAL A 138 3.10 6.47 -0.94
N LEU A 139 4.28 6.55 -1.57
CA LEU A 139 5.57 6.11 -1.00
C LEU A 139 5.98 6.89 0.24
N SER A 140 5.78 8.21 0.19
CA SER A 140 6.17 9.11 1.26
C SER A 140 5.30 10.34 1.20
N ALA A 141 4.84 10.81 2.35
CA ALA A 141 4.26 12.13 2.54
C ALA A 141 4.73 12.67 3.89
N ASN A 142 4.53 13.95 4.19
CA ASN A 142 4.68 14.42 5.55
C ASN A 142 3.46 13.97 6.38
N TRP A 143 3.52 12.72 6.85
CA TRP A 143 2.49 12.10 7.68
C TRP A 143 2.45 12.77 9.05
N THR A 144 1.30 13.35 9.39
CA THR A 144 1.01 13.82 10.74
C THR A 144 -0.05 12.93 11.34
N THR A 145 0.27 12.31 12.48
CA THR A 145 -0.66 11.48 13.23
C THR A 145 -0.89 12.11 14.59
N LYS A 146 -2.15 12.22 15.01
CA LYS A 146 -2.54 12.58 16.36
C LYS A 146 -3.29 11.39 16.97
N ASP A 147 -2.90 10.99 18.17
CA ASP A 147 -3.57 9.92 18.94
C ASP A 147 -3.75 8.61 18.17
N PHE A 148 -2.80 8.28 17.29
CA PHE A 148 -2.78 7.03 16.54
C PHE A 148 -1.96 6.00 17.32
N LEU A 149 -2.61 5.42 18.33
CA LEU A 149 -1.99 4.62 19.37
C LEU A 149 -2.37 3.16 19.24
N ILE A 150 -1.35 2.31 19.12
CA ILE A 150 -1.50 0.86 19.02
C ILE A 150 -1.11 0.25 20.37
N PRO A 151 -1.97 -0.60 20.97
CA PRO A 151 -1.64 -1.25 22.22
C PRO A 151 -0.57 -2.31 22.01
N VAL A 152 0.36 -2.37 22.96
CA VAL A 152 1.46 -3.30 23.06
C VAL A 152 1.32 -4.03 24.38
N CYS A 153 1.36 -5.35 24.37
CA CYS A 153 1.13 -6.13 25.59
C CYS A 153 1.86 -7.47 25.59
N GLY A 154 1.97 -8.06 26.78
CA GLY A 154 2.53 -9.39 26.95
C GLY A 154 1.58 -10.51 26.50
N GLY A 155 2.18 -11.62 26.09
CA GLY A 155 1.50 -12.82 25.61
C GLY A 155 0.98 -12.73 24.17
N ASP A 156 0.50 -13.85 23.64
CA ASP A 156 -0.05 -13.93 22.28
C ASP A 156 -1.52 -13.49 22.25
N ASN A 157 -1.73 -12.18 22.34
CA ASN A 157 -3.05 -11.57 22.38
C ASN A 157 -3.37 -10.86 21.06
N ILE A 158 -4.32 -11.41 20.30
CA ILE A 158 -4.91 -10.69 19.16
C ILE A 158 -5.63 -9.43 19.68
N GLY A 159 -5.25 -8.28 19.14
CA GLY A 159 -5.69 -6.95 19.56
C GLY A 159 -4.54 -6.07 20.03
N CYS A 160 -3.43 -6.65 20.48
CA CYS A 160 -2.22 -5.90 20.82
C CYS A 160 -0.99 -6.45 20.08
N LEU A 161 0.06 -5.65 19.99
CA LEU A 161 1.36 -6.12 19.51
C LEU A 161 2.13 -6.80 20.63
N GLU A 162 2.64 -7.99 20.33
CA GLU A 162 3.37 -8.80 21.30
C GLU A 162 4.68 -8.11 21.73
N SER A 163 4.84 -8.01 23.05
CA SER A 163 6.05 -7.56 23.75
C SER A 163 6.60 -8.69 24.63
N ALA A 164 7.28 -8.37 25.73
CA ALA A 164 7.71 -9.36 26.71
C ALA A 164 6.49 -10.06 27.34
N PRO A 165 6.56 -11.36 27.69
CA PRO A 165 5.41 -12.16 28.13
C PRO A 165 4.54 -11.54 29.22
N ASP A 166 5.15 -10.85 30.19
CA ASP A 166 4.45 -10.25 31.34
C ASP A 166 4.32 -8.71 31.23
N ALA A 167 4.55 -8.15 30.04
CA ALA A 167 4.48 -6.71 29.84
C ALA A 167 3.05 -6.20 30.06
N PRO A 168 2.87 -5.08 30.80
CA PRO A 168 1.57 -4.44 30.92
C PRO A 168 1.11 -3.92 29.56
N VAL A 169 -0.17 -3.57 29.47
CA VAL A 169 -0.68 -2.93 28.27
C VAL A 169 -0.20 -1.49 28.22
N GLU A 170 0.59 -1.17 27.20
CA GLU A 170 1.07 0.16 26.90
C GLU A 170 0.59 0.60 25.52
N TYR A 171 0.49 1.91 25.30
CA TYR A 171 0.06 2.47 24.03
C TYR A 171 1.24 3.17 23.36
N MET A 172 1.54 2.76 22.14
CA MET A 172 2.68 3.29 21.39
C MET A 172 2.21 3.96 20.10
N ASN A 173 2.88 5.06 19.73
CA ASN A 173 2.63 5.73 18.45
C ASN A 173 3.14 4.88 17.29
N ALA A 174 2.30 4.70 16.28
CA ALA A 174 2.71 4.09 15.02
C ALA A 174 3.24 5.14 14.05
N SER A 175 4.31 4.80 13.33
CA SER A 175 4.75 5.59 12.17
C SER A 175 4.17 5.00 10.89
N ILE A 176 3.59 5.83 10.03
CA ILE A 176 3.13 5.41 8.71
C ILE A 176 4.35 5.13 7.82
N VAL A 177 4.27 4.04 7.07
CA VAL A 177 5.28 3.61 6.10
C VAL A 177 4.86 4.05 4.72
N ASN A 178 3.70 3.57 4.25
CA ASN A 178 3.11 3.92 2.97
C ASN A 178 1.59 3.73 3.03
N LEU A 179 0.94 4.15 1.95
CA LEU A 179 -0.46 3.87 1.66
C LEU A 179 -0.57 3.38 0.23
N HIS A 180 -1.24 2.27 -0.01
CA HIS A 180 -1.44 1.74 -1.36
C HIS A 180 -2.81 1.10 -1.55
N PHE A 181 -3.12 0.72 -2.78
CA PHE A 181 -4.44 0.24 -3.17
C PHE A 181 -4.40 -1.01 -4.05
N HIS A 182 -5.32 -1.93 -3.77
CA HIS A 182 -5.61 -3.08 -4.61
C HIS A 182 -7.02 -2.95 -5.20
N ALA A 183 -7.20 -3.34 -6.47
CA ALA A 183 -8.48 -3.42 -7.15
C ALA A 183 -8.55 -4.74 -7.93
N ASN A 184 -9.43 -5.70 -7.57
CA ASN A 184 -10.39 -5.70 -6.45
C ASN A 184 -9.73 -5.71 -5.06
N SER A 185 -10.54 -5.75 -3.99
CA SER A 185 -10.05 -6.01 -2.65
C SER A 185 -9.22 -7.29 -2.55
N GLU A 186 -8.31 -7.34 -1.57
CA GLU A 186 -7.53 -8.53 -1.28
C GLU A 186 -8.30 -9.44 -0.31
N HIS A 187 -8.75 -8.89 0.82
CA HIS A 187 -9.64 -9.59 1.72
C HIS A 187 -11.04 -9.73 1.10
N THR A 188 -11.69 -10.83 1.45
CA THR A 188 -13.09 -11.08 1.12
C THR A 188 -13.92 -11.16 2.40
N ARG A 189 -15.25 -11.09 2.24
CA ARG A 189 -16.19 -11.45 3.30
C ARG A 189 -17.12 -12.53 2.79
N GLU A 190 -17.09 -13.71 3.40
CA GLU A 190 -17.80 -14.90 2.92
C GLU A 190 -17.60 -15.16 1.43
N GLY A 191 -16.35 -14.99 0.96
CA GLY A 191 -15.94 -15.14 -0.43
C GLY A 191 -16.32 -13.98 -1.36
N ALA A 192 -17.02 -12.95 -0.87
CA ALA A 192 -17.35 -11.77 -1.67
C ALA A 192 -16.21 -10.75 -1.68
N LEU A 193 -15.82 -10.29 -2.89
CA LEU A 193 -14.87 -9.21 -3.12
C LEU A 193 -15.58 -7.84 -3.10
N TYR A 194 -14.83 -6.81 -2.72
CA TYR A 194 -15.22 -5.41 -2.87
C TYR A 194 -14.46 -4.76 -4.03
N GLY A 195 -14.96 -3.60 -4.51
CA GLY A 195 -14.38 -2.91 -5.65
C GLY A 195 -12.89 -2.62 -5.52
N ALA A 196 -12.42 -2.24 -4.33
CA ALA A 196 -11.01 -2.04 -4.01
C ALA A 196 -10.72 -2.22 -2.51
N GLU A 197 -9.44 -2.26 -2.14
CA GLU A 197 -8.97 -2.23 -0.75
C GLU A 197 -7.76 -1.31 -0.62
N ALA A 198 -7.81 -0.42 0.37
CA ALA A 198 -6.70 0.45 0.74
C ALA A 198 -5.91 -0.16 1.90
N HIS A 199 -4.59 -0.15 1.82
CA HIS A 199 -3.69 -0.58 2.88
C HIS A 199 -2.87 0.58 3.40
N LEU A 200 -3.13 1.00 4.64
CA LEU A 200 -2.25 1.92 5.37
C LEU A 200 -1.26 1.09 6.18
N VAL A 201 -0.01 1.02 5.72
CA VAL A 201 1.05 0.27 6.38
C VAL A 201 1.71 1.13 7.44
N THR A 202 1.83 0.59 8.65
CA THR A 202 2.42 1.28 9.79
C THR A 202 3.46 0.40 10.46
N LYS A 203 4.38 1.03 11.19
CA LYS A 203 5.44 0.35 11.93
C LYS A 203 5.59 0.88 13.34
N LEU A 204 6.01 0.00 14.24
CA LEU A 204 6.47 0.30 15.59
C LEU A 204 7.78 -0.42 15.87
N MET A 205 8.57 0.12 16.80
CA MET A 205 9.75 -0.53 17.34
C MET A 205 9.43 -1.02 18.75
N ILE A 206 9.39 -2.33 18.95
CA ILE A 206 9.10 -2.96 20.25
C ILE A 206 10.31 -3.81 20.62
N ASN A 207 10.94 -3.52 21.76
CA ASN A 207 12.15 -4.22 22.22
C ASN A 207 13.25 -4.30 21.15
N GLY A 208 13.44 -3.22 20.39
CA GLY A 208 14.42 -3.15 19.29
C GLY A 208 14.01 -3.86 18.00
N GLN A 209 12.84 -4.50 17.95
CA GLN A 209 12.34 -5.20 16.76
C GLN A 209 11.24 -4.41 16.05
N LYS A 210 11.29 -4.40 14.73
CA LYS A 210 10.24 -3.81 13.89
C LYS A 210 8.99 -4.69 13.93
N ARG A 211 7.84 -4.08 14.16
CA ARG A 211 6.51 -4.71 14.07
C ARG A 211 5.66 -3.93 13.07
N LEU A 212 4.95 -4.63 12.20
CA LEU A 212 4.07 -4.03 11.20
C LEU A 212 2.62 -4.18 11.60
N VAL A 213 1.84 -3.12 11.39
CA VAL A 213 0.38 -3.16 11.47
C VAL A 213 -0.16 -2.57 10.19
N VAL A 214 -1.03 -3.31 9.51
CA VAL A 214 -1.66 -2.87 8.26
C VAL A 214 -3.15 -2.67 8.53
N PHE A 215 -3.63 -1.46 8.23
CA PHE A 215 -5.04 -1.12 8.28
C PHE A 215 -5.62 -1.30 6.88
N GLY A 216 -6.48 -2.30 6.72
CA GLY A 216 -7.21 -2.59 5.48
C GLY A 216 -8.59 -1.94 5.50
N THR A 217 -8.89 -1.17 4.46
CA THR A 217 -10.22 -0.58 4.26
C THR A 217 -10.78 -0.99 2.91
N TRP A 218 -11.88 -1.74 2.93
CA TRP A 218 -12.65 -1.99 1.73
C TRP A 218 -13.30 -0.71 1.18
N MET A 219 -13.26 -0.56 -0.14
CA MET A 219 -13.84 0.56 -0.86
C MET A 219 -14.81 0.02 -1.90
N ASP A 220 -15.99 0.62 -2.00
CA ASP A 220 -17.00 0.16 -2.95
C ASP A 220 -17.86 1.28 -3.54
N VAL A 221 -18.43 1.00 -4.71
CA VAL A 221 -19.22 1.96 -5.46
C VAL A 221 -20.48 2.32 -4.67
N ALA A 222 -20.61 3.60 -4.35
CA ALA A 222 -21.80 4.15 -3.72
C ALA A 222 -22.43 5.22 -4.62
N LYS A 223 -23.74 5.13 -4.82
CA LYS A 223 -24.49 6.04 -5.70
C LYS A 223 -24.32 7.49 -5.24
N ASN A 224 -23.94 8.38 -6.16
CA ASN A 224 -23.75 9.81 -5.93
C ASN A 224 -22.72 10.14 -4.82
N GLN A 225 -21.79 9.22 -4.54
CA GLN A 225 -20.73 9.44 -3.57
C GLN A 225 -19.35 9.27 -4.21
N THR A 226 -18.37 9.91 -3.59
CA THR A 226 -16.96 9.93 -3.99
C THR A 226 -16.12 9.84 -2.74
N ASN A 227 -14.93 9.27 -2.84
CA ASN A 227 -13.94 9.37 -1.77
C ASN A 227 -13.09 10.64 -1.95
N GLU A 228 -12.94 11.46 -0.92
CA GLU A 228 -12.20 12.73 -1.02
C GLU A 228 -10.70 12.51 -1.24
N LEU A 229 -10.10 11.50 -0.62
CA LEU A 229 -8.69 11.15 -0.90
C LEU A 229 -8.50 10.88 -2.40
N PHE A 230 -9.41 10.10 -3.00
CA PHE A 230 -9.33 9.81 -4.43
C PHE A 230 -9.57 11.03 -5.31
N LYS A 231 -10.38 12.01 -4.89
CA LYS A 231 -10.47 13.28 -5.63
C LYS A 231 -9.12 13.99 -5.68
N SER A 232 -8.39 14.01 -4.57
CA SER A 232 -7.03 14.58 -4.51
C SER A 232 -6.01 13.77 -5.31
N LEU A 233 -6.14 12.44 -5.36
CA LEU A 233 -5.22 11.56 -6.11
C LEU A 233 -5.52 11.51 -7.62
N GLN A 234 -6.77 11.73 -8.02
CA GLN A 234 -7.25 11.56 -9.40
C GLN A 234 -6.43 12.28 -10.47
N PRO A 235 -6.01 13.55 -10.30
CA PRO A 235 -5.17 14.24 -11.29
C PRO A 235 -3.87 13.49 -11.59
N TYR A 236 -3.31 12.80 -10.60
CA TYR A 236 -2.04 12.09 -10.71
C TYR A 236 -2.21 10.64 -11.17
N ILE A 237 -3.29 9.96 -10.74
CA ILE A 237 -3.62 8.60 -11.20
C ILE A 237 -4.05 8.62 -12.68
N ASN A 238 -4.73 9.68 -13.12
CA ASN A 238 -5.22 9.81 -14.50
C ASN A 238 -4.15 10.34 -15.47
N ASP A 239 -2.98 10.79 -14.99
CA ASP A 239 -1.88 11.22 -15.86
C ASP A 239 -1.29 9.99 -16.57
N THR A 240 -1.77 9.75 -17.78
CA THR A 240 -1.48 8.58 -18.63
C THR A 240 -0.06 8.56 -19.23
N ASN A 241 0.82 9.49 -18.85
CA ASN A 241 2.18 9.54 -19.37
C ASN A 241 3.16 8.58 -18.67
N VAL A 242 2.66 7.68 -17.82
CA VAL A 242 3.42 6.58 -17.21
C VAL A 242 3.70 5.50 -18.26
N ALA A 243 4.64 5.75 -19.17
CA ALA A 243 4.86 4.88 -20.34
C ALA A 243 5.70 3.62 -20.03
N SER A 244 6.11 3.40 -18.77
CA SER A 244 7.05 2.32 -18.46
C SER A 244 6.95 1.78 -17.02
N VAL A 245 7.29 0.49 -16.91
CA VAL A 245 7.52 -0.25 -15.66
C VAL A 245 8.40 0.54 -14.69
N GLY A 246 7.91 0.76 -13.46
CA GLY A 246 8.69 1.38 -12.39
C GLY A 246 8.78 2.90 -12.45
N ALA A 247 7.97 3.56 -13.28
CA ALA A 247 7.91 5.01 -13.33
C ALA A 247 7.35 5.59 -12.00
N VAL A 248 8.11 6.51 -11.40
CA VAL A 248 7.67 7.26 -10.22
C VAL A 248 7.05 8.54 -10.74
N CYS A 249 5.73 8.62 -10.69
CA CYS A 249 4.97 9.67 -11.33
C CYS A 249 4.44 10.65 -10.30
N SER A 250 4.92 11.89 -10.42
CA SER A 250 4.42 13.08 -9.73
C SER A 250 4.97 13.25 -8.30
N ALA A 251 5.84 14.25 -8.16
CA ALA A 251 5.89 15.03 -6.94
C ALA A 251 4.56 15.80 -6.86
N VAL A 252 3.72 15.44 -5.89
CA VAL A 252 2.48 16.16 -5.62
C VAL A 252 2.86 17.57 -5.11
N PRO A 253 2.24 18.65 -5.62
CA PRO A 253 2.47 20.01 -5.13
C PRO A 253 2.31 20.14 -3.61
N ASP A 254 3.07 21.07 -3.02
CA ASP A 254 3.18 21.23 -1.57
C ASP A 254 1.86 21.64 -0.88
N ASP A 255 0.94 22.24 -1.61
CA ASP A 255 -0.36 22.72 -1.14
C ASP A 255 -1.47 21.65 -1.17
N VAL A 256 -1.21 20.48 -1.76
CA VAL A 256 -2.17 19.37 -1.75
C VAL A 256 -2.14 18.68 -0.39
N VAL A 257 -3.32 18.59 0.21
CA VAL A 257 -3.57 17.85 1.45
C VAL A 257 -4.33 16.57 1.14
N PHE A 258 -3.78 15.45 1.58
CA PHE A 258 -4.46 14.16 1.52
C PHE A 258 -5.18 13.91 2.83
N ASN A 259 -6.52 13.96 2.78
CA ASN A 259 -7.35 13.62 3.93
C ASN A 259 -7.52 12.10 4.03
N ILE A 260 -6.57 11.46 4.72
CA ILE A 260 -6.53 10.01 4.94
C ILE A 260 -7.68 9.56 5.84
N GLU A 261 -8.29 10.46 6.64
CA GLU A 261 -9.45 10.12 7.47
C GLU A 261 -10.61 9.55 6.65
N THR A 262 -10.70 9.93 5.38
CA THR A 262 -11.72 9.42 4.44
C THR A 262 -11.53 7.96 4.02
N LEU A 263 -10.40 7.35 4.37
CA LEU A 263 -10.18 5.90 4.29
C LEU A 263 -10.64 5.14 5.52
N PHE A 264 -11.19 5.80 6.53
CA PHE A 264 -11.66 5.11 7.72
C PHE A 264 -13.18 5.26 7.81
N PRO A 265 -13.95 4.15 7.82
CA PRO A 265 -15.42 4.23 7.88
C PRO A 265 -15.90 4.93 9.15
N ALA A 266 -17.13 5.45 9.15
CA ALA A 266 -17.69 6.13 10.33
C ALA A 266 -17.77 5.18 11.55
N SER A 267 -18.24 3.94 11.34
CA SER A 267 -18.11 2.87 12.33
C SER A 267 -16.72 2.28 12.23
N LYS A 268 -15.93 2.41 13.30
CA LYS A 268 -14.57 1.89 13.36
C LYS A 268 -14.51 0.48 13.97
N SER A 269 -15.48 -0.37 13.66
CA SER A 269 -15.39 -1.80 13.96
C SER A 269 -14.41 -2.47 13.00
N TYR A 270 -13.61 -3.41 13.49
CA TYR A 270 -12.58 -4.06 12.69
C TYR A 270 -12.37 -5.52 13.10
N TYR A 271 -11.92 -6.32 12.14
CA TYR A 271 -11.31 -7.61 12.36
C TYR A 271 -9.82 -7.43 12.68
N ALA A 272 -9.29 -8.27 13.57
CA ALA A 272 -7.86 -8.36 13.84
C ALA A 272 -7.37 -9.80 13.73
N TYR A 273 -6.23 -10.00 13.07
CA TYR A 273 -5.57 -11.31 12.97
C TYR A 273 -4.07 -11.17 12.70
N ARG A 274 -3.31 -12.26 12.91
CA ARG A 274 -1.88 -12.36 12.57
C ARG A 274 -1.74 -12.87 11.14
N GLY A 275 -1.01 -12.14 10.32
CA GLY A 275 -0.89 -12.41 8.89
C GLY A 275 0.50 -12.12 8.35
N SER A 276 0.54 -11.86 7.05
CA SER A 276 1.75 -11.56 6.30
C SER A 276 1.61 -10.29 5.47
N LEU A 277 2.71 -9.87 4.84
CA LEU A 277 2.63 -9.03 3.65
C LEU A 277 1.87 -9.80 2.55
N THR A 278 1.12 -9.07 1.73
CA THR A 278 0.33 -9.63 0.61
C THR A 278 1.06 -9.55 -0.72
N THR A 279 2.32 -9.14 -0.71
CA THR A 279 3.25 -9.15 -1.85
C THR A 279 4.57 -9.79 -1.43
N PRO A 280 5.36 -10.35 -2.37
CA PRO A 280 6.66 -10.93 -2.06
C PRO A 280 7.57 -9.94 -1.31
N PRO A 281 8.28 -10.39 -0.27
CA PRO A 281 8.52 -11.79 0.11
C PRO A 281 7.41 -12.49 0.90
N CYS A 282 6.25 -11.86 1.10
CA CYS A 282 5.12 -12.40 1.87
C CYS A 282 5.47 -12.76 3.32
N THR A 283 6.35 -11.96 3.92
CA THR A 283 6.84 -12.18 5.28
C THR A 283 5.71 -12.13 6.31
N GLU A 284 5.66 -13.15 7.16
CA GLU A 284 4.72 -13.27 8.29
C GLU A 284 5.05 -12.34 9.47
N GLY A 285 4.13 -12.24 10.43
CA GLY A 285 4.28 -11.40 11.62
C GLY A 285 3.68 -10.00 11.46
N VAL A 286 2.83 -9.80 10.44
CA VAL A 286 2.04 -8.59 10.26
C VAL A 286 0.77 -8.69 11.10
N THR A 287 0.42 -7.65 11.85
CA THR A 287 -0.90 -7.54 12.46
C THR A 287 -1.84 -6.86 11.48
N TRP A 288 -2.89 -7.56 11.06
CA TRP A 288 -3.91 -7.00 10.19
C TRP A 288 -5.07 -6.44 10.99
N ILE A 289 -5.53 -5.25 10.59
CA ILE A 289 -6.71 -4.56 11.12
C ILE A 289 -7.60 -4.23 9.93
N VAL A 290 -8.64 -5.01 9.68
CA VAL A 290 -9.52 -4.84 8.52
C VAL A 290 -10.85 -4.28 8.96
N PHE A 291 -11.23 -3.09 8.50
CA PHE A 291 -12.49 -2.48 8.90
C PHE A 291 -13.70 -3.26 8.38
N THR A 292 -14.73 -3.44 9.22
CA THR A 292 -15.92 -4.23 8.84
C THR A 292 -16.84 -3.50 7.87
N LYS A 293 -16.64 -2.20 7.67
CA LYS A 293 -17.47 -1.34 6.82
C LYS A 293 -16.64 -0.79 5.67
N THR A 294 -17.29 -0.71 4.51
CA THR A 294 -16.71 -0.08 3.33
C THR A 294 -16.71 1.44 3.46
N VAL A 295 -15.81 2.09 2.73
CA VAL A 295 -15.89 3.51 2.42
C VAL A 295 -16.40 3.72 0.99
N PRO A 296 -17.20 4.77 0.73
CA PRO A 296 -17.77 4.99 -0.58
C PRO A 296 -16.73 5.48 -1.59
N MET A 297 -16.84 5.03 -2.83
CA MET A 297 -16.14 5.59 -3.98
C MET A 297 -17.07 5.70 -5.20
N SER A 298 -16.71 6.51 -6.19
CA SER A 298 -17.49 6.58 -7.43
C SER A 298 -17.04 5.53 -8.45
N THR A 299 -17.92 5.18 -9.39
CA THR A 299 -17.56 4.31 -10.52
C THR A 299 -16.37 4.85 -11.32
N LEU A 300 -16.25 6.19 -11.45
CA LEU A 300 -15.12 6.80 -12.15
C LEU A 300 -13.81 6.64 -11.37
N GLN A 301 -13.83 6.82 -10.04
CA GLN A 301 -12.66 6.59 -9.19
C GLN A 301 -12.19 5.14 -9.27
N LEU A 302 -13.13 4.19 -9.24
CA LEU A 302 -12.81 2.78 -9.33
C LEU A 302 -12.22 2.43 -10.71
N LYS A 303 -12.80 2.94 -11.79
CA LYS A 303 -12.26 2.76 -13.15
C LYS A 303 -10.86 3.34 -13.31
N SER A 304 -10.55 4.47 -12.66
CA SER A 304 -9.20 5.04 -12.67
C SER A 304 -8.18 4.09 -12.03
N LEU A 305 -8.50 3.46 -10.90
CA LEU A 305 -7.65 2.43 -10.28
C LEU A 305 -7.43 1.21 -11.18
N TYR A 306 -8.51 0.68 -11.76
CA TYR A 306 -8.39 -0.43 -12.71
C TYR A 306 -7.51 -0.08 -13.91
N LYS A 307 -7.61 1.16 -14.40
CA LYS A 307 -6.80 1.62 -15.52
C LYS A 307 -5.32 1.78 -15.14
N SER A 308 -5.01 2.28 -13.94
CA SER A 308 -3.62 2.38 -13.48
C SER A 308 -2.95 1.02 -13.36
N ASN A 309 -3.70 -0.02 -12.98
CA ASN A 309 -3.19 -1.40 -12.86
C ASN A 309 -3.03 -2.12 -14.22
N ALA A 310 -3.49 -1.53 -15.33
CA ALA A 310 -3.53 -2.17 -16.64
C ALA A 310 -2.32 -1.84 -17.54
N TYR A 311 -1.30 -1.14 -17.04
CA TYR A 311 -0.18 -0.64 -17.85
C TYR A 311 0.91 -1.69 -18.20
N THR A 312 0.64 -2.99 -18.09
CA THR A 312 1.47 -4.05 -18.71
C THR A 312 1.09 -4.27 -20.17
N SER A 313 2.10 -4.34 -21.04
CA SER A 313 2.00 -4.60 -22.49
C SER A 313 1.55 -6.02 -22.90
N GLN A 314 0.94 -6.81 -22.00
CA GLN A 314 0.42 -8.15 -22.34
C GLN A 314 -1.11 -8.22 -22.17
N PRO A 315 -1.87 -8.46 -23.26
CA PRO A 315 -3.31 -8.69 -23.15
C PRO A 315 -3.63 -9.96 -22.34
N CYS A 316 -4.80 -10.01 -21.68
CA CYS A 316 -5.33 -11.17 -20.94
C CYS A 316 -5.42 -12.47 -21.78
N ALA A 317 -5.17 -12.40 -23.10
CA ALA A 317 -5.30 -13.50 -24.06
C ALA A 317 -4.35 -14.69 -23.85
N ASN A 318 -3.31 -14.58 -23.02
CA ASN A 318 -2.31 -15.65 -22.82
C ASN A 318 -2.35 -16.32 -21.42
N VAL A 319 -3.36 -16.05 -20.57
CA VAL A 319 -3.45 -16.65 -19.23
C VAL A 319 -4.40 -17.85 -19.25
N THR A 320 -3.84 -19.06 -19.23
CA THR A 320 -4.56 -20.32 -19.50
C THR A 320 -5.26 -20.96 -18.30
N THR A 321 -5.21 -20.37 -17.10
CA THR A 321 -5.83 -20.97 -15.90
C THR A 321 -6.36 -19.92 -14.94
N ASN A 322 -7.69 -19.97 -14.68
CA ASN A 322 -8.41 -19.51 -13.48
C ASN A 322 -7.98 -18.19 -12.81
N SER A 323 -7.43 -17.22 -13.55
CA SER A 323 -7.11 -15.90 -13.03
C SER A 323 -8.35 -15.00 -13.05
N LEU A 324 -8.48 -14.10 -12.08
CA LEU A 324 -9.53 -13.07 -12.02
C LEU A 324 -9.56 -12.19 -13.30
N CYS A 325 -8.46 -12.14 -14.07
CA CYS A 325 -8.35 -11.50 -15.39
C CYS A 325 -9.26 -12.14 -16.45
N ASN A 326 -9.56 -13.44 -16.37
CA ASN A 326 -10.54 -14.09 -17.26
C ASN A 326 -12.00 -13.83 -16.86
N VAL A 327 -12.27 -13.51 -15.58
CA VAL A 327 -13.63 -13.33 -15.05
C VAL A 327 -14.10 -11.88 -15.19
N LEU A 328 -13.20 -10.91 -15.03
CA LEU A 328 -13.56 -9.48 -14.93
C LEU A 328 -13.19 -8.65 -16.16
N GLY A 329 -12.44 -9.20 -17.11
CA GLY A 329 -11.99 -8.49 -18.31
C GLY A 329 -11.02 -7.32 -18.02
N ALA A 330 -10.46 -7.25 -16.82
CA ALA A 330 -9.47 -6.27 -16.38
C ALA A 330 -8.39 -6.97 -15.54
N ARG A 331 -7.13 -6.55 -15.69
CA ARG A 331 -6.05 -6.98 -14.79
C ARG A 331 -6.32 -6.42 -13.40
N THR A 332 -6.24 -7.28 -12.40
CA THR A 332 -6.32 -6.92 -10.98
C THR A 332 -4.93 -7.03 -10.37
N ASN A 333 -4.69 -6.29 -9.29
CA ASN A 333 -3.44 -6.35 -8.54
C ASN A 333 -3.64 -6.93 -7.14
N ASN A 334 -4.59 -7.85 -6.98
CA ASN A 334 -4.86 -8.51 -5.71
C ASN A 334 -4.29 -9.94 -5.71
N ARG A 335 -3.82 -10.37 -4.56
CA ARG A 335 -3.38 -11.74 -4.28
C ARG A 335 -4.58 -12.63 -4.00
N MET A 336 -4.48 -13.90 -4.39
CA MET A 336 -5.44 -14.95 -4.05
C MET A 336 -5.55 -15.14 -2.53
N MET A 337 -6.74 -15.55 -2.10
CA MET A 337 -7.07 -15.89 -0.72
C MET A 337 -6.15 -16.99 -0.19
N GLN A 338 -5.66 -16.80 1.03
CA GLN A 338 -4.77 -17.74 1.71
C GLN A 338 -5.56 -18.50 2.79
N PRO A 339 -5.20 -19.78 3.07
CA PRO A 339 -5.87 -20.55 4.10
C PRO A 339 -5.77 -19.89 5.49
N LEU A 340 -6.86 -19.90 6.26
CA LEU A 340 -6.84 -19.40 7.64
C LEU A 340 -5.89 -20.22 8.52
N ASN A 341 -5.77 -21.53 8.27
CA ASN A 341 -5.06 -22.50 9.11
C ASN A 341 -5.53 -22.42 10.56
N ASP A 342 -4.63 -22.49 11.54
CA ASP A 342 -4.97 -22.51 12.97
C ASP A 342 -5.15 -21.10 13.56
N ARG A 343 -5.20 -20.06 12.72
CA ARG A 343 -5.28 -18.67 13.19
C ARG A 343 -6.68 -18.33 13.66
N THR A 344 -6.73 -17.46 14.67
CA THR A 344 -7.97 -16.87 15.16
C THR A 344 -8.18 -15.49 14.54
N ILE A 345 -9.44 -15.15 14.27
CA ILE A 345 -9.86 -13.80 13.92
C ILE A 345 -10.63 -13.25 15.11
N LYS A 346 -10.30 -12.03 15.55
CA LYS A 346 -11.07 -11.33 16.56
C LYS A 346 -11.76 -10.11 15.99
N ILE A 347 -12.80 -9.65 16.67
CA ILE A 347 -13.51 -8.42 16.33
C ILE A 347 -13.40 -7.41 17.47
N GLY A 348 -13.15 -6.15 17.12
CA GLY A 348 -13.11 -5.05 18.06
C GLY A 348 -13.77 -3.80 17.48
N ASN A 349 -13.90 -2.80 18.34
CA ASN A 349 -14.20 -1.43 17.95
C ASN A 349 -12.99 -0.56 18.26
N MET A 350 -12.79 0.57 17.58
CA MET A 350 -11.76 1.51 18.04
C MET A 350 -12.07 1.93 19.48
N GLY A 351 -11.02 1.97 20.30
CA GLY A 351 -11.10 2.44 21.66
C GLY A 351 -11.48 3.92 21.70
N PRO A 352 -11.87 4.43 22.88
CA PRO A 352 -12.16 5.84 23.04
C PRO A 352 -10.96 6.68 22.60
N THR A 353 -11.24 7.79 21.90
CA THR A 353 -10.23 8.80 21.58
C THR A 353 -9.60 9.28 22.89
N PRO A 354 -8.27 9.35 22.99
CA PRO A 354 -7.61 10.00 24.12
C PRO A 354 -8.12 11.44 24.26
N ASN A 355 -8.39 11.87 25.50
CA ASN A 355 -8.82 13.23 25.82
C ASN A 355 -7.72 14.25 25.59
#